data_AF-C5S0P6-F1
#
_entry.id   AF-C5S0P6-F1
#
_cell.length_a   1.000
_cell.length_b   1.000
_cell.length_c   1.000
_cell.angle_alpha   90.00
_cell.angle_beta   90.00
_cell.angle_gamma   90.00
#
_symmetry.space_group_name_H-M   'P 1'
#
loop_
_entity.id
_entity.type
_entity.pdbx_description
1 polymer ?
#
loop_
_entity_poly.entity_id
_entity_poly.type
_entity_poly.pdbx_seq_one_letter_code
_entity_poly.pdbx_strand_id
1 'polypeptide(L)'
;MAQGIDPQIHRKEQELAQLQNLSNTFYKVTENWRLKYQTEVEPLTMEKNWLRLEKHLFPVLGHYPVTKITPPILIEAVKPLNEKGFNDTLHRIINLANQILNYTVTVGVKVSCFRGSA
;
A
#
# COMPACT_ATOMS: atom_id res chain seq x y z
N MET A 1 39.37 -3.57 -18.05
CA MET A 1 38.10 -2.85 -18.23
C MET A 1 37.44 -2.78 -16.87
N ALA A 2 37.73 -1.74 -16.08
CA ALA A 2 37.17 -1.58 -14.75
C ALA A 2 35.87 -0.80 -14.89
N GLN A 3 34.73 -1.46 -14.71
CA GLN A 3 33.44 -0.78 -14.62
C GLN A 3 33.46 0.09 -13.36
N GLY A 4 33.75 1.38 -13.56
CA GLY A 4 33.77 2.43 -12.53
C GLY A 4 32.36 2.74 -12.05
N ILE A 5 31.73 1.78 -11.37
CA ILE A 5 30.53 2.03 -10.59
C ILE A 5 31.03 2.48 -9.21
N ASP A 6 30.96 3.79 -8.99
CA ASP A 6 31.41 4.42 -7.76
C ASP A 6 30.64 3.82 -6.56
N PRO A 7 31.31 3.17 -5.59
CA PRO A 7 30.64 2.47 -4.49
C PRO A 7 29.82 3.42 -3.59
N GLN A 8 30.08 4.73 -3.68
CA GLN A 8 29.34 5.75 -2.95
C GLN A 8 27.93 6.01 -3.51
N ILE A 9 27.75 5.90 -4.84
CA ILE A 9 26.45 6.07 -5.49
C ILE A 9 25.53 4.91 -5.15
N HIS A 10 26.06 3.68 -5.17
CA HIS A 10 25.29 2.48 -4.85
C HIS A 10 24.78 2.46 -3.40
N ARG A 11 25.58 2.94 -2.43
CA ARG A 11 25.14 3.08 -1.03
C ARG A 11 24.03 4.12 -0.86
N LYS A 12 24.12 5.27 -1.53
CA LYS A 12 23.08 6.31 -1.48
C LYS A 12 21.77 5.84 -2.10
N GLU A 13 21.83 5.11 -3.22
CA GLU A 13 20.63 4.50 -3.82
C GLU A 13 19.97 3.47 -2.90
N GLN A 14 20.76 2.64 -2.22
CA GLN A 14 20.24 1.67 -1.26
C GLN A 14 19.56 2.35 -0.05
N GLU A 15 20.19 3.38 0.51
CA GLU A 15 19.64 4.12 1.65
C GLU A 15 18.36 4.88 1.26
N LEU A 16 18.35 5.52 0.09
CA LEU A 16 17.16 6.18 -0.45
C LEU A 16 16.03 5.17 -0.71
N ALA A 17 16.35 4.01 -1.28
CA ALA A 17 15.38 2.95 -1.49
C ALA A 17 14.83 2.41 -0.17
N GLN A 18 15.65 2.29 0.88
CA GLN A 18 15.19 1.88 2.21
C GLN A 18 14.24 2.93 2.83
N LEU A 19 14.58 4.21 2.77
CA LEU A 19 13.73 5.31 3.25
C LEU A 19 12.41 5.40 2.47
N GLN A 20 12.45 5.19 1.15
CA GLN A 20 11.27 5.13 0.31
C GLN A 20 10.40 3.92 0.61
N ASN A 21 10.99 2.75 0.90
CA ASN A 21 10.23 1.56 1.31
C ASN A 21 9.51 1.78 2.65
N LEU A 22 10.13 2.48 3.60
CA LEU A 22 9.51 2.83 4.87
C LEU A 22 8.40 3.89 4.72
N SER A 23 8.49 4.76 3.71
CA SER A 23 7.48 5.79 3.45
C SER A 23 6.30 5.30 2.60
N ASN A 24 6.50 4.26 1.78
CA ASN A 24 5.51 3.71 0.85
C ASN A 24 4.88 2.41 1.36
N THR A 25 4.53 2.36 2.65
CA THR A 25 3.82 1.21 3.20
C THR A 25 2.37 1.18 2.73
N PHE A 26 1.77 -0.01 2.73
CA PHE A 26 0.35 -0.18 2.38
C PHE A 26 -0.55 0.73 3.19
N TYR A 27 -0.29 0.87 4.49
CA TYR A 27 -1.04 1.78 5.34
C TYR A 27 -0.96 3.21 4.82
N LYS A 28 0.25 3.71 4.54
CA LYS A 28 0.44 5.11 4.13
C LYS A 28 -0.21 5.43 2.79
N VAL A 29 -0.11 4.50 1.85
CA VAL A 29 -0.79 4.60 0.57
C VAL A 29 -2.30 4.54 0.73
N THR A 30 -2.80 3.67 1.61
CA THR A 30 -4.24 3.55 1.89
C THR A 30 -4.80 4.83 2.51
N GLU A 31 -4.04 5.53 3.38
CA GLU A 31 -4.40 6.86 3.87
C GLU A 31 -4.57 7.86 2.72
N ASN A 32 -3.60 7.93 1.79
CA ASN A 32 -3.68 8.84 0.64
C ASN A 32 -4.84 8.49 -0.29
N TRP A 33 -5.05 7.19 -0.55
CA TRP A 33 -6.19 6.71 -1.31
C TRP A 33 -7.52 7.10 -0.66
N ARG A 34 -7.63 6.97 0.67
CA ARG A 34 -8.83 7.37 1.43
C ARG A 34 -9.18 8.84 1.23
N LEU A 35 -8.19 9.74 1.22
CA LEU A 35 -8.42 11.17 1.02
C LEU A 35 -9.10 11.49 -0.31
N LYS A 36 -8.78 10.72 -1.36
CA LYS A 36 -9.44 10.82 -2.66
C LYS A 36 -10.79 10.10 -2.63
N TYR A 37 -10.80 8.83 -2.23
CA TYR A 37 -11.96 7.97 -2.32
C TYR A 37 -13.14 8.44 -1.47
N GLN A 38 -12.90 9.05 -0.32
CA GLN A 38 -13.95 9.63 0.53
C GLN A 38 -14.73 10.78 -0.14
N THR A 39 -14.22 11.36 -1.22
CA THR A 39 -14.94 12.38 -2.01
C THR A 39 -15.88 11.76 -3.05
N GLU A 40 -15.67 10.47 -3.37
CA GLU A 40 -16.41 9.72 -4.39
C GLU A 40 -17.51 8.83 -3.78
N VAL A 41 -17.42 8.51 -2.49
CA VAL A 41 -18.37 7.63 -1.78
C VAL A 41 -18.95 8.29 -0.54
N GLU A 42 -20.10 7.77 -0.08
CA GLU A 42 -20.67 8.23 1.18
C GLU A 42 -19.73 7.99 2.38
N PRO A 43 -19.69 8.92 3.36
CA PRO A 43 -18.80 8.80 4.54
C PRO A 43 -18.94 7.46 5.27
N LEU A 44 -20.18 6.99 5.44
CA LEU A 44 -20.48 5.72 6.10
C LEU A 44 -19.91 4.52 5.32
N THR A 45 -19.92 4.58 3.98
CA THR A 45 -19.37 3.53 3.13
C THR A 45 -17.85 3.51 3.22
N MET A 46 -17.21 4.67 3.24
CA MET A 46 -15.76 4.78 3.45
C MET A 46 -15.35 4.23 4.83
N GLU A 47 -16.06 4.60 5.89
CA GLU A 47 -15.77 4.13 7.25
C GLU A 47 -15.87 2.59 7.36
N LYS A 48 -16.93 2.00 6.81
CA LYS A 48 -17.09 0.53 6.75
C LYS A 48 -15.96 -0.14 5.98
N ASN A 49 -15.50 0.46 4.88
CA ASN A 49 -14.39 -0.08 4.10
C ASN A 49 -13.06 0.05 4.86
N TRP A 50 -12.83 1.19 5.53
CA TRP A 50 -11.65 1.41 6.36
C TRP A 50 -11.55 0.37 7.49
N LEU A 51 -12.64 0.15 8.23
CA LEU A 51 -12.66 -0.82 9.32
C LEU A 51 -12.35 -2.25 8.85
N ARG A 52 -12.80 -2.63 7.63
CA ARG A 52 -12.45 -3.92 7.03
C ARG A 52 -10.95 -4.02 6.74
N LEU A 53 -10.36 -2.98 6.17
CA LEU A 53 -8.92 -2.93 5.88
C LEU A 53 -8.11 -2.99 7.18
N GLU A 54 -8.54 -2.25 8.21
CA GLU A 54 -7.91 -2.21 9.53
C GLU A 54 -7.97 -3.55 10.26
N LYS A 55 -9.08 -4.27 10.14
CA LYS A 55 -9.25 -5.57 10.79
C LYS A 55 -8.52 -6.71 10.07
N HIS A 56 -8.41 -6.65 8.75
CA HIS A 56 -7.97 -7.79 7.94
C HIS A 56 -6.65 -7.58 7.22
N LEU A 57 -6.40 -6.39 6.67
CA LEU A 57 -5.19 -6.13 5.88
C LEU A 57 -4.10 -5.41 6.67
N PHE A 58 -4.40 -4.40 7.48
CA PHE A 58 -3.37 -3.64 8.20
C PHE A 58 -2.53 -4.47 9.18
N PRO A 59 -3.07 -5.48 9.90
CA PRO A 59 -2.27 -6.31 10.79
C PRO A 59 -1.22 -7.14 10.04
N VAL A 60 -1.49 -7.49 8.78
CA VAL A 60 -0.63 -8.36 7.96
C VAL A 60 0.24 -7.54 7.01
N LEU A 61 -0.37 -6.59 6.29
CA LEU A 61 0.24 -5.84 5.18
C LEU A 61 0.47 -4.36 5.49
N GLY A 62 -0.05 -3.82 6.59
CA GLY A 62 0.00 -2.38 6.88
C GLY A 62 1.41 -1.79 6.83
N HIS A 63 2.38 -2.54 7.34
CA HIS A 63 3.81 -2.19 7.36
C HIS A 63 4.58 -2.64 6.11
N TYR A 64 3.94 -3.42 5.24
CA TYR A 64 4.60 -3.91 4.03
C TYR A 64 4.70 -2.78 2.99
N PRO A 65 5.85 -2.59 2.34
CA PRO A 65 5.96 -1.66 1.23
C PRO A 65 5.09 -2.15 0.07
N VAL A 66 4.30 -1.24 -0.51
CA VAL A 66 3.36 -1.56 -1.60
C VAL A 66 4.03 -2.17 -2.83
N THR A 67 5.31 -1.86 -3.04
CA THR A 67 6.16 -2.41 -4.10
C THR A 67 6.48 -3.89 -3.93
N LYS A 68 6.36 -4.41 -2.70
CA LYS A 68 6.57 -5.84 -2.37
C LYS A 68 5.28 -6.61 -2.24
N ILE A 69 4.12 -5.94 -2.25
CA ILE A 69 2.83 -6.61 -2.16
C ILE A 69 2.52 -7.25 -3.51
N THR A 70 2.48 -8.57 -3.49
CA THR A 70 2.15 -9.40 -4.65
C THR A 70 0.79 -10.08 -4.44
N PRO A 71 0.10 -10.51 -5.52
CA PRO A 71 -1.15 -11.25 -5.41
C PRO A 71 -1.14 -12.42 -4.41
N PRO A 72 -0.11 -13.29 -4.34
CA PRO A 72 -0.08 -14.37 -3.35
C PRO A 72 -0.01 -13.86 -1.90
N ILE A 73 0.72 -12.78 -1.63
CA ILE A 73 0.78 -12.15 -0.29
C ILE A 73 -0.60 -11.63 0.13
N LEU A 74 -1.33 -11.01 -0.81
CA LEU A 74 -2.68 -10.55 -0.55
C LEU A 74 -3.63 -11.72 -0.24
N ILE A 75 -3.54 -12.81 -1.02
CA ILE A 75 -4.33 -14.04 -0.79
C ILE A 75 -4.03 -14.63 0.59
N GLU A 76 -2.75 -14.66 0.99
CA GLU A 76 -2.35 -15.14 2.32
C GLU A 76 -2.94 -14.27 3.44
N ALA A 77 -2.95 -12.95 3.28
CA ALA A 77 -3.53 -12.03 4.26
C ALA A 77 -5.05 -12.25 4.45
N VAL A 78 -5.76 -12.67 3.41
CA VAL A 78 -7.21 -12.93 3.46
C VAL A 78 -7.57 -14.42 3.60
N LYS A 79 -6.59 -15.32 3.62
CA LYS A 79 -6.75 -16.75 3.88
C LYS A 79 -7.65 -17.08 5.09
N PRO A 80 -7.51 -16.42 6.27
CA PRO A 80 -8.38 -16.72 7.41
C PRO A 80 -9.86 -16.35 7.18
N LEU A 81 -10.18 -15.48 6.23
CA LEU A 81 -11.57 -15.21 5.82
C LEU A 81 -12.11 -16.31 4.89
N ASN A 82 -11.25 -16.78 3.99
CA ASN A 82 -11.56 -17.89 3.09
C ASN A 82 -11.84 -19.18 3.87
N GLU A 83 -11.02 -19.51 4.88
CA GLU A 83 -11.20 -20.69 5.73
C GLU A 83 -12.51 -20.64 6.55
N LYS A 84 -12.99 -19.43 6.85
CA LYS A 84 -14.26 -19.22 7.56
C LYS A 84 -15.48 -19.19 6.63
N GLY A 85 -15.29 -19.29 5.31
CA GLY A 85 -16.37 -19.26 4.32
C GLY A 85 -16.96 -17.87 4.03
N PHE A 86 -16.29 -16.79 4.43
CA PHE A 86 -16.77 -15.41 4.19
C PHE A 86 -16.38 -14.90 2.79
N ASN A 87 -16.85 -15.58 1.74
CA ASN A 87 -16.45 -15.34 0.35
C ASN A 87 -16.80 -13.93 -0.16
N ASP A 88 -17.97 -13.39 0.18
CA ASP A 88 -18.34 -12.02 -0.20
C ASP A 88 -17.42 -10.97 0.44
N THR A 89 -17.06 -11.18 1.70
CA THR A 89 -16.16 -10.26 2.43
C THR A 89 -14.75 -10.35 1.87
N LEU A 90 -14.29 -11.57 1.56
CA LEU A 90 -13.04 -11.85 0.88
C LEU A 90 -12.94 -11.09 -0.45
N HIS A 91 -13.89 -11.27 -1.36
CA HIS A 91 -13.91 -10.59 -2.65
C HIS A 91 -13.94 -9.05 -2.49
N ARG A 92 -14.68 -8.55 -1.50
CA ARG A 92 -14.74 -7.10 -1.24
C ARG A 92 -13.41 -6.54 -0.77
N ILE A 93 -12.70 -7.25 0.10
CA ILE A 93 -11.36 -6.85 0.59
C ILE A 93 -10.34 -6.91 -0.55
N ILE A 94 -10.35 -7.97 -1.36
CA ILE A 94 -9.46 -8.09 -2.53
C ILE A 94 -9.71 -6.94 -3.50
N ASN A 95 -10.98 -6.61 -3.79
CA ASN A 95 -11.32 -5.50 -4.68
C ASN A 95 -10.87 -4.15 -4.12
N LEU A 96 -10.98 -3.92 -2.81
CA LEU A 96 -10.45 -2.71 -2.16
C LEU A 96 -8.93 -2.65 -2.26
N ALA A 97 -8.23 -3.74 -1.96
CA ALA A 97 -6.78 -3.82 -2.07
C ALA A 97 -6.31 -3.54 -3.51
N ASN A 98 -6.98 -4.12 -4.52
CA ASN A 98 -6.69 -3.86 -5.92
C ASN A 98 -6.89 -2.38 -6.28
N GLN A 99 -7.94 -1.72 -5.77
CA GLN A 99 -8.14 -0.28 -5.99
C GLN A 99 -7.00 0.56 -5.40
N ILE A 100 -6.55 0.22 -4.19
CA ILE A 100 -5.42 0.89 -3.52
C ILE A 100 -4.11 0.67 -4.29
N LEU A 101 -3.84 -0.56 -4.73
CA LEU A 101 -2.65 -0.88 -5.52
C LEU A 101 -2.66 -0.17 -6.87
N ASN A 102 -3.79 -0.16 -7.58
CA ASN A 102 -3.95 0.59 -8.83
C ASN A 102 -3.79 2.11 -8.62
N TYR A 103 -4.31 2.64 -7.51
CA TYR A 103 -4.11 4.03 -7.14
C TYR A 103 -2.63 4.37 -6.97
N THR A 104 -1.84 3.46 -6.37
CA THR A 104 -0.38 3.61 -6.23
C THR A 104 0.31 3.72 -7.60
N VAL A 105 -0.06 2.86 -8.55
CA VAL A 105 0.49 2.89 -9.91
C VAL A 105 0.10 4.18 -10.62
N THR A 106 -1.15 4.63 -10.45
CA THR A 106 -1.71 5.82 -11.12
C THR A 106 -1.13 7.13 -10.59
N VAL A 107 -1.00 7.25 -9.26
CA VAL A 107 -0.33 8.41 -8.63
C VAL A 107 1.17 8.38 -8.91
N GLY A 108 1.68 7.21 -9.33
CA GLY A 108 3.07 6.86 -9.28
C GLY A 108 3.51 6.81 -7.82
N VAL A 109 4.65 6.19 -7.55
CA VAL A 109 5.36 6.36 -6.29
C VAL A 109 5.94 7.80 -6.20
N LYS A 110 5.15 8.82 -6.52
CA LYS A 110 5.33 10.17 -6.00
C LYS A 110 4.97 10.09 -4.52
N VAL A 111 5.95 9.67 -3.72
CA VAL A 111 6.19 10.34 -2.46
C VAL A 111 6.42 11.79 -2.86
N SER A 112 5.32 12.54 -2.94
CA SER A 112 5.38 13.98 -2.84
C SER A 112 5.91 14.21 -1.44
N CYS A 113 7.24 14.29 -1.33
CA CYS A 113 7.88 15.08 -0.30
C CYS A 113 7.12 16.40 -0.35
N PHE A 114 6.20 16.58 0.59
CA PHE A 114 5.52 17.85 0.79
C PHE A 114 6.64 18.76 1.27
N ARG A 115 7.29 19.41 0.29
CA ARG A 115 8.27 20.45 0.53
C ARG A 115 7.49 21.60 1.11
N GLY A 116 7.29 21.56 2.43
CA GLY A 116 6.81 22.65 3.24
C GLY A 116 7.77 23.81 3.02
N SER A 117 7.39 24.67 2.09
CA SER A 117 7.98 25.98 1.89
C SER A 117 7.10 26.93 2.68
N ALA A 118 7.56 27.31 3.87
CA ALA A 118 7.22 28.55 4.56
C ALA A 118 8.28 28.78 5.62
#